data_AF-A0A2D6AS00-F1
#
_entry.id   AF-A0A2D6AS00-F1
#
_cell.length_a   1.000
_cell.length_b   1.000
_cell.length_c   1.000
_cell.angle_alpha   90.00
_cell.angle_beta   90.00
_cell.angle_gamma   90.00
#
_symmetry.space_group_name_H-M   'P 1'
#
loop_
_entity.id
_entity.type
_entity.pdbx_description
1 polymer ?
#
loop_
_entity_poly.entity_id
_entity_poly.type
_entity_poly.pdbx_seq_one_letter_code
_entity_poly.pdbx_strand_id
1 'polypeptide(L)'
;MKSLQELKSEFSVVEHANLYNTNNQSFEFQESSSEELSFLEEMIENQATDSLEYMFLEINDCGFFIMKGRTNYLLVLKLKRMDNFNKPILILKAKATLKSLEQL
;
A
#
# COMPACT_ATOMS: atom_id res chain seq x y z
N MET A 1 -3.00 -13.20 1.69
CA MET A 1 -1.95 -12.99 2.73
C MET A 1 -0.56 -13.44 2.30
N LYS A 2 -0.35 -14.67 1.79
CA LYS A 2 0.97 -15.12 1.28
C LYS A 2 1.60 -14.17 0.25
N SER A 3 0.80 -13.65 -0.70
CA SER A 3 1.27 -12.73 -1.74
C SER A 3 1.82 -11.39 -1.21
N LEU A 4 1.35 -10.91 -0.05
CA LEU A 4 1.87 -9.69 0.59
C LEU A 4 3.23 -9.95 1.24
N GLN A 5 3.39 -11.12 1.87
CA GLN A 5 4.67 -11.55 2.45
C GLN A 5 5.72 -11.80 1.36
N GLU A 6 5.33 -12.38 0.23
CA GLU A 6 6.20 -12.57 -0.94
C GLU A 6 6.70 -11.22 -1.47
N LEU A 7 5.80 -10.23 -1.64
CA LEU A 7 6.17 -8.88 -2.04
C LEU A 7 7.20 -8.26 -1.09
N LYS A 8 6.99 -8.36 0.23
CA LYS A 8 7.94 -7.84 1.22
C LYS A 8 9.29 -8.55 1.19
N SER A 9 9.30 -9.86 0.95
CA SER A 9 10.55 -10.63 0.83
C SER A 9 11.35 -10.29 -0.43
N GLU A 10 10.67 -9.92 -1.52
CA GLU A 10 11.30 -9.55 -2.79
C GLU A 10 11.90 -8.13 -2.75
N PHE A 11 11.36 -7.25 -1.92
CA PHE A 11 11.78 -5.85 -1.84
C PHE A 11 12.23 -5.47 -0.43
N SER A 12 13.54 -5.43 -0.20
CA SER A 12 14.15 -5.08 1.10
C SER A 12 13.80 -3.68 1.62
N VAL A 13 13.32 -2.80 0.73
CA VAL A 13 12.84 -1.45 1.03
C VAL A 13 11.45 -1.45 1.67
N VAL A 14 10.64 -2.49 1.44
CA VAL A 14 9.31 -2.61 2.04
C VAL A 14 9.47 -3.04 3.48
N GLU A 15 9.06 -2.19 4.40
CA GLU A 15 9.09 -2.44 5.84
C GLU A 15 7.81 -3.16 6.28
N HIS A 16 6.66 -2.58 5.90
CA HIS A 16 5.33 -3.10 6.21
C HIS A 16 4.47 -3.11 4.95
N ALA A 17 3.65 -4.14 4.83
CA ALA A 17 2.60 -4.25 3.84
C ALA A 17 1.25 -4.28 4.55
N ASN A 18 0.32 -3.46 4.08
CA ASN A 18 -1.03 -3.36 4.62
C ASN A 18 -2.03 -3.43 3.47
N LEU A 19 -3.23 -3.94 3.75
CA LEU A 19 -4.34 -4.01 2.82
C LEU A 19 -5.54 -3.31 3.44
N TYR A 20 -5.94 -2.19 2.85
CA TYR A 20 -7.10 -1.42 3.29
C TYR A 20 -8.28 -1.72 2.38
N ASN A 21 -9.44 -2.00 2.97
CA ASN A 21 -10.70 -2.15 2.27
C ASN A 21 -11.52 -0.86 2.37
N THR A 22 -11.75 -0.21 1.24
CA THR A 22 -12.46 1.07 1.13
C THR A 22 -13.96 0.94 1.30
N ASN A 23 -14.54 -0.25 1.18
CA ASN A 23 -15.99 -0.48 1.35
C ASN A 23 -16.38 -0.51 2.82
N ASN A 24 -15.58 -1.16 3.67
CA ASN A 24 -15.80 -1.22 5.12
C ASN A 24 -14.89 -0.26 5.91
N GLN A 25 -14.07 0.52 5.19
CA GLN A 25 -13.15 1.52 5.73
C GLN A 25 -12.21 0.96 6.81
N SER A 26 -11.64 -0.22 6.57
CA SER A 26 -10.80 -0.88 7.57
C SER A 26 -9.63 -1.65 6.94
N PHE A 27 -8.57 -1.86 7.72
CA PHE A 27 -7.46 -2.72 7.32
C PHE A 27 -7.82 -4.19 7.53
N GLU A 28 -7.88 -4.96 6.43
CA GLU A 28 -8.03 -6.42 6.48
C GLU A 28 -6.69 -7.13 6.76
N PHE A 29 -5.58 -6.44 6.49
CA PHE A 29 -4.24 -6.86 6.86
C PHE A 29 -3.42 -5.64 7.25
N GLN A 30 -2.82 -5.69 8.43
CA GLN A 30 -2.08 -4.57 8.99
C GLN A 30 -0.78 -5.07 9.65
N GLU A 31 0.35 -4.59 9.15
CA GLU A 31 1.67 -4.74 9.78
C GLU A 31 2.14 -3.43 10.43
N SER A 32 1.77 -2.26 9.85
CA SER A 32 2.08 -0.96 10.43
C SER A 32 1.24 -0.68 11.68
N SER A 33 1.71 0.21 12.55
CA SER A 33 0.89 0.65 13.69
C SER A 33 -0.29 1.49 13.22
N SER A 34 -1.36 1.56 14.01
CA SER A 34 -2.52 2.41 13.68
C SER A 34 -2.17 3.90 13.66
N GLU A 35 -1.21 4.34 14.50
CA GLU A 35 -0.71 5.71 14.50
C GLU A 35 0.00 6.06 13.18
N GLU A 36 0.75 5.11 12.61
CA GLU A 36 1.39 5.29 11.30
C GLU A 36 0.38 5.30 10.14
N LEU A 37 -0.84 4.83 10.33
CA LEU A 37 -1.84 4.69 9.27
C LEU A 37 -3.01 5.68 9.39
N SER A 38 -3.15 6.38 10.52
CA SER A 38 -4.27 7.31 10.78
C SER A 38 -4.43 8.38 9.70
N PHE A 39 -3.31 8.88 9.15
CA PHE A 39 -3.34 9.87 8.06
C PHE A 39 -3.98 9.31 6.77
N LEU A 40 -3.91 7.99 6.53
CA LEU A 40 -4.47 7.37 5.33
C LEU A 40 -5.99 7.34 5.39
N GLU A 41 -6.55 7.08 6.57
CA GLU A 41 -7.99 7.10 6.78
C GLU A 41 -8.54 8.49 6.45
N GLU A 42 -7.90 9.54 6.95
CA GLU A 42 -8.24 10.93 6.61
C GLU A 42 -8.08 11.22 5.10
N MET A 43 -7.02 10.73 4.45
CA MET A 43 -6.83 10.93 3.01
C MET A 43 -7.86 10.20 2.13
N ILE A 44 -8.27 9.00 2.55
CA ILE A 44 -9.27 8.19 1.86
C ILE A 44 -10.66 8.81 2.00
N GLU A 45 -11.00 9.28 3.20
CA GLU A 45 -12.26 10.01 3.46
C GLU A 45 -12.37 11.27 2.59
N ASN A 46 -11.26 11.94 2.34
CA ASN A 46 -11.19 13.12 1.46
C ASN A 46 -11.18 12.78 -0.04
N GLN A 47 -11.41 11.53 -0.44
CA GLN A 47 -11.43 11.04 -1.84
C GLN A 47 -10.17 11.37 -2.65
N ALA A 48 -9.05 11.67 -1.99
CA ALA A 48 -7.81 12.06 -2.66
C ALA A 48 -7.21 10.95 -3.55
N THR A 49 -7.69 9.72 -3.38
CA THR A 49 -7.21 8.52 -4.07
C THR A 49 -8.03 8.15 -5.32
N ASP A 50 -9.14 8.85 -5.60
CA ASP A 50 -10.07 8.38 -6.64
C ASP A 50 -9.57 8.56 -8.08
N SER A 51 -8.65 9.49 -8.31
CA SER A 51 -8.08 9.79 -9.61
C SER A 51 -6.70 9.17 -9.88
N LEU A 52 -6.07 8.53 -8.88
CA LEU A 52 -4.69 8.04 -8.96
C LEU A 52 -4.64 6.51 -8.90
N GLU A 53 -3.97 5.89 -9.88
CA GLU A 53 -3.70 4.44 -9.88
C GLU A 53 -2.74 4.06 -8.75
N TYR A 54 -1.78 4.94 -8.46
CA TYR A 54 -0.89 4.83 -7.32
C TYR A 54 -0.35 6.21 -6.91
N MET A 55 0.18 6.29 -5.69
CA MET A 55 0.87 7.48 -5.20
C MET A 55 2.04 7.10 -4.29
N PHE A 56 3.05 7.98 -4.27
CA PHE A 56 4.14 7.94 -3.30
C PHE A 56 3.98 9.15 -2.38
N LEU A 57 3.97 8.92 -1.07
CA LEU A 57 3.85 9.94 -0.04
C LEU A 57 5.05 9.88 0.90
N GLU A 58 5.56 11.02 1.30
CA GLU A 58 6.63 11.12 2.29
C GLU A 58 6.11 11.92 3.48
N ILE A 59 6.07 11.30 4.65
CA ILE A 59 5.50 11.87 5.87
C ILE A 59 6.44 11.53 7.03
N ASN A 60 6.90 12.54 7.76
CA ASN A 60 7.77 12.37 8.94
C ASN A 60 8.95 11.41 8.66
N ASP A 61 9.65 11.61 7.54
CA ASP A 61 10.75 10.78 7.05
C ASP A 61 10.39 9.31 6.72
N CYS A 62 9.10 8.96 6.76
CA CYS A 62 8.58 7.66 6.33
C CYS A 62 8.01 7.75 4.91
N GLY A 63 8.46 6.85 4.03
CA GLY A 63 7.90 6.71 2.69
C GLY A 63 6.70 5.79 2.70
N PHE A 64 5.65 6.16 1.99
CA PHE A 64 4.48 5.33 1.73
C PHE A 64 4.26 5.20 0.24
N PHE A 65 3.98 3.98 -0.20
CA PHE A 65 3.48 3.71 -1.53
C PHE A 65 2.08 3.14 -1.41
N ILE A 66 1.13 3.79 -2.07
CA ILE A 66 -0.27 3.41 -2.04
C ILE A 66 -0.70 3.10 -3.47
N MET A 67 -1.37 1.98 -3.68
CA MET A 67 -1.87 1.57 -4.99
C MET A 67 -3.32 1.18 -4.90
N LYS A 68 -4.14 1.73 -5.80
CA LYS A 68 -5.56 1.42 -5.91
C LYS A 68 -5.75 0.12 -6.68
N GLY A 69 -6.57 -0.75 -6.12
CA GLY A 69 -7.02 -2.00 -6.74
C GLY A 69 -8.07 -1.74 -7.80
N ARG A 70 -8.53 -2.80 -8.47
CA ARG A 70 -9.68 -2.72 -9.37
C ARG A 70 -11.00 -2.63 -8.61
N THR A 71 -11.01 -3.13 -7.39
CA THR A 71 -12.17 -3.23 -6.51
C THR A 71 -12.00 -2.27 -5.33
N ASN A 72 -12.51 -2.63 -4.15
CA ASN A 72 -12.54 -1.79 -2.95
C ASN A 72 -11.26 -1.94 -2.11
N TYR A 73 -10.11 -2.16 -2.74
CA TYR A 73 -8.86 -2.41 -2.02
C TYR A 73 -7.78 -1.40 -2.36
N LEU A 74 -7.03 -0.99 -1.34
CA LEU A 74 -5.79 -0.25 -1.45
C LEU A 74 -4.65 -1.08 -0.87
N LEU A 75 -3.59 -1.26 -1.66
CA LEU A 75 -2.32 -1.76 -1.15
C LEU A 75 -1.54 -0.57 -0.57
N VAL A 76 -1.11 -0.68 0.68
CA VAL A 76 -0.32 0.35 1.36
C VAL A 76 0.99 -0.26 1.82
N LEU A 77 2.11 0.21 1.27
CA LEU A 77 3.45 -0.22 1.65
C LEU A 77 4.16 0.91 2.39
N LYS A 78 4.65 0.63 3.60
CA LYS A 78 5.64 1.48 4.28
C LYS A 78 7.02 1.14 3.71
N LEU A 79 7.77 2.18 3.35
CA LEU A 79 9.07 2.09 2.70
C LEU A 79 10.14 2.70 3.61
N LYS A 80 11.27 2.00 3.76
CA LYS A 80 12.42 2.48 4.56
C LYS A 80 13.05 3.76 4.00
N ARG A 81 13.12 3.87 2.67
CA ARG A 81 13.68 5.01 1.91
C ARG A 81 13.06 5.09 0.51
N MET A 82 12.73 6.30 0.05
CA MET A 82 12.01 6.54 -1.21
C MET A 82 12.89 6.61 -2.47
N ASP A 83 14.21 6.68 -2.29
CA ASP A 83 15.20 6.98 -3.32
C ASP A 83 15.98 5.76 -3.82
N ASN A 84 16.06 4.68 -3.04
CA ASN A 84 16.95 3.56 -3.30
C ASN A 84 16.25 2.25 -3.70
N PHE A 85 15.37 2.28 -4.71
CA PHE A 85 14.79 1.07 -5.30
C PHE A 85 14.23 1.31 -6.71
N ASN A 86 14.02 0.22 -7.44
CA ASN A 86 13.42 0.26 -8.77
C ASN A 86 11.90 0.43 -8.67
N LYS A 87 11.44 1.69 -8.72
CA LYS A 87 10.01 2.06 -8.66
C LYS A 87 9.16 1.33 -9.71
N PRO A 88 9.53 1.28 -11.00
CA PRO A 88 8.77 0.51 -12.00
C PRO A 88 8.54 -0.97 -11.62
N ILE A 89 9.57 -1.65 -11.11
CA ILE A 89 9.46 -3.07 -10.72
C ILE A 89 8.55 -3.20 -9.50
N LEU A 90 8.64 -2.30 -8.51
CA LEU A 90 7.73 -2.28 -7.36
C LEU A 90 6.27 -2.12 -7.82
N ILE A 91 6.00 -1.16 -8.71
CA ILE A 91 4.65 -0.90 -9.24
C ILE A 91 4.08 -2.16 -9.92
N LEU A 92 4.86 -2.80 -10.79
CA LEU A 92 4.41 -4.02 -11.49
C LEU A 92 4.10 -5.16 -10.52
N LYS A 93 4.95 -5.36 -9.50
CA LYS A 93 4.77 -6.41 -8.51
C LYS A 93 3.62 -6.11 -7.56
N ALA A 94 3.51 -4.90 -7.05
CA ALA A 94 2.38 -4.42 -6.27
C ALA A 94 1.05 -4.64 -7.01
N LYS A 95 0.99 -4.30 -8.31
CA LYS A 95 -0.19 -4.49 -9.15
C LYS A 95 -0.55 -5.97 -9.30
N ALA A 96 0.44 -6.84 -9.49
CA ALA A 96 0.23 -8.28 -9.56
C ALA A 96 -0.26 -8.86 -8.21
N THR A 97 0.35 -8.43 -7.11
CA THR A 97 -0.05 -8.80 -5.75
C THR A 97 -1.49 -8.39 -5.46
N LEU A 98 -1.85 -7.14 -5.76
CA LEU A 98 -3.20 -6.63 -5.52
C LEU A 98 -4.22 -7.38 -6.36
N LYS A 99 -3.96 -7.59 -7.65
CA LYS A 99 -4.82 -8.42 -8.53
C LYS A 99 -5.01 -9.84 -7.98
N SER A 100 -4.00 -10.44 -7.38
CA SER A 100 -4.11 -11.77 -6.76
C SER A 100 -4.96 -11.76 -5.50
N LEU A 101 -4.95 -10.68 -4.71
CA LEU A 101 -5.74 -10.57 -3.49
C LEU A 101 -7.22 -10.32 -3.81
N GLU A 102 -7.52 -9.60 -4.88
CA GLU A 102 -8.89 -9.29 -5.34
C GLU A 102 -9.61 -10.47 -6.02
N GLN A 103 -8.92 -11.59 -6.26
CA GLN A 103 -9.49 -12.81 -6.86
C GLN A 103 -9.99 -13.83 -5.82
N LEU A 104 -9.81 -13.53 -4.53
CA LEU A 104 -10.24 -14.35 -3.40
C LEU A 104 -11.63 -13.92 -2.93
#